data_AF-Q2K0R2-F1
#
_entry.id   AF-Q2K0R2-F1
#
_cell.length_a   1.000
_cell.length_b   1.000
_cell.length_c   1.000
_cell.angle_alpha   90.00
_cell.angle_beta   90.00
_cell.angle_gamma   90.00
#
_symmetry.space_group_name_H-M   'P 1'
#
loop_
_entity.id
_entity.type
_entity.pdbx_description
1 polymer ?
#
loop_
_entity_poly.entity_id
_entity_poly.type
_entity_poly.pdbx_seq_one_letter_code
_entity_poly.pdbx_strand_id
1 'polypeptide(L)'
;MPRRRCFQLLLVNATRPRLHPEEILMKKLVRLLLTIVLAFVVVIGFRWYRYIANTDSPYDEVGITLNSSMPGPLNAWGCAKLKQTFGSALPPYGCAADNGTRWK
;
A
#
# COMPACT_ATOMS: atom_id res chain seq x y z
N MET A 1 6.38 -5.27 59.11
CA MET A 1 6.75 -6.46 58.31
C MET A 1 7.00 -6.07 56.84
N PRO A 2 8.25 -5.95 56.34
CA PRO A 2 8.54 -5.45 54.99
C PRO A 2 9.02 -6.52 53.97
N ARG A 3 8.98 -7.82 54.31
CA ARG A 3 9.62 -8.88 53.51
C ARG A 3 8.93 -9.29 52.20
N ARG A 4 7.69 -8.87 51.92
CA ARG A 4 6.95 -9.36 50.73
C ARG A 4 7.36 -8.69 49.41
N ARG A 5 7.88 -7.45 49.43
CA ARG A 5 8.23 -6.72 48.20
C ARG A 5 9.48 -7.24 47.48
N CYS A 6 10.51 -7.69 48.21
CA CYS A 6 11.72 -8.22 47.57
C CYS A 6 11.49 -9.54 46.83
N PHE A 7 10.61 -10.41 47.32
CA PHE A 7 10.37 -11.70 46.69
C PHE A 7 9.63 -11.57 45.35
N GLN A 8 8.74 -10.58 45.25
CA GLN A 8 8.01 -10.29 44.01
C GLN A 8 8.95 -9.80 42.88
N LEU A 9 9.95 -8.97 43.20
CA LEU A 9 10.89 -8.45 42.19
C LEU A 9 11.81 -9.53 41.59
N LEU A 10 12.22 -10.52 42.38
CA LEU A 10 13.08 -11.62 41.92
C LEU A 10 12.35 -12.56 40.93
N LEU A 11 11.08 -12.87 41.19
CA LEU A 11 10.27 -13.71 40.29
C LEU A 11 9.92 -13.01 38.97
N VAL A 12 9.71 -11.69 39.00
CA VAL A 12 9.45 -10.90 37.78
C VAL A 12 10.69 -10.82 36.88
N ASN A 13 11.89 -10.87 37.45
CA ASN A 13 13.13 -10.85 36.65
C ASN A 13 13.46 -12.23 36.04
N ALA A 14 13.12 -13.33 36.74
CA ALA A 14 13.37 -14.70 36.26
C ALA A 14 12.43 -15.14 35.11
N THR A 15 11.30 -14.44 34.93
CA THR A 15 10.30 -14.74 33.88
C THR A 15 10.46 -13.87 32.64
N ARG A 16 11.38 -12.91 32.62
CA ARG A 16 11.67 -12.18 31.38
C ARG A 16 12.41 -13.13 30.44
N PRO A 17 11.85 -13.46 29.27
CA PRO A 17 12.58 -14.23 28.28
C PRO A 17 13.86 -13.47 27.94
N ARG A 18 15.02 -14.12 28.16
CA ARG A 18 16.31 -13.69 27.64
C ARG A 18 16.24 -13.80 26.12
N LEU A 19 15.71 -12.76 25.47
CA LEU A 19 15.82 -12.65 24.03
C LEU A 19 17.30 -12.47 23.70
N HIS A 20 17.91 -13.42 23.00
CA HIS A 20 19.27 -13.27 22.51
C HIS A 20 19.38 -11.99 21.64
N PRO A 21 20.52 -11.30 21.62
CA PRO A 21 20.69 -10.07 20.82
C PRO A 21 20.24 -10.22 19.35
N GLU A 22 20.48 -11.40 18.77
CA GLU A 22 20.03 -11.81 17.43
C GLU A 22 18.51 -11.69 17.25
N GLU A 23 17.72 -12.12 18.23
CA GLU A 23 16.25 -12.06 18.20
C GLU A 23 15.71 -10.63 18.25
N ILE A 24 16.41 -9.73 18.97
CA ILE A 24 16.05 -8.30 19.04
C ILE A 24 16.31 -7.63 17.68
N LEU A 25 17.43 -7.96 17.04
CA LEU A 25 17.78 -7.46 15.72
C LEU A 25 16.78 -7.92 14.66
N MET A 26 16.44 -9.21 14.63
CA MET A 26 15.49 -9.78 13.67
C MET A 26 14.10 -9.15 13.80
N LYS A 27 13.58 -8.97 15.02
CA LYS A 27 12.28 -8.30 15.23
C LYS A 27 12.27 -6.86 14.74
N LYS A 28 13.38 -6.12 14.91
CA LYS A 28 13.52 -4.75 14.40
C LYS A 28 13.60 -4.74 12.87
N LEU A 29 14.34 -5.67 12.28
CA LEU A 29 14.45 -5.81 10.82
C LEU A 29 13.10 -6.11 10.18
N VAL A 30 12.37 -7.09 10.70
CA VAL A 30 11.02 -7.43 10.21
C VAL A 30 10.07 -6.24 10.33
N ARG A 31 10.08 -5.54 11.47
CA ARG A 31 9.28 -4.32 11.65
C ARG A 31 9.66 -3.22 10.65
N LEU A 32 10.95 -3.02 10.40
CA LEU A 32 11.43 -2.04 9.43
C LEU A 32 10.96 -2.39 8.02
N LEU A 33 11.13 -3.66 7.60
CA LEU A 33 10.70 -4.13 6.29
C LEU A 33 9.19 -3.98 6.10
N LEU A 34 8.38 -4.33 7.10
CA LEU A 34 6.93 -4.13 7.07
C LEU A 34 6.55 -2.66 6.93
N THR A 35 7.22 -1.76 7.67
CA THR A 35 7.00 -0.31 7.55
C THR A 35 7.36 0.20 6.16
N ILE A 36 8.47 -0.27 5.57
CA ILE A 36 8.87 0.10 4.22
C ILE A 36 7.84 -0.37 3.19
N VAL A 37 7.43 -1.64 3.25
CA VAL A 37 6.41 -2.20 2.35
C VAL A 37 5.10 -1.42 2.49
N LEU A 38 4.67 -1.13 3.71
CA LEU A 38 3.47 -0.34 3.97
C LEU A 38 3.58 1.07 3.36
N ALA A 39 4.72 1.74 3.53
CA ALA A 39 4.96 3.05 2.94
C ALA A 39 4.88 3.00 1.41
N PHE A 40 5.48 2.00 0.77
CA PHE A 40 5.39 1.82 -0.68
C PHE A 40 3.94 1.61 -1.15
N VAL A 41 3.19 0.74 -0.48
CA VAL A 41 1.77 0.49 -0.82
C VAL A 41 0.95 1.77 -0.69
N VAL A 42 1.16 2.54 0.37
CA VAL A 42 0.46 3.82 0.58
C VAL A 42 0.81 4.83 -0.51
N VAL A 43 2.09 5.02 -0.82
CA VAL A 43 2.52 6.00 -1.83
C VAL A 43 2.02 5.64 -3.22
N ILE A 44 2.20 4.38 -3.65
CA ILE A 44 1.77 3.92 -4.97
C ILE A 44 0.25 3.93 -5.08
N GLY A 45 -0.44 3.40 -4.07
CA GLY A 45 -1.89 3.39 -4.00
C GLY A 45 -2.49 4.80 -4.03
N PHE A 46 -1.89 5.74 -3.29
CA PHE A 46 -2.30 7.14 -3.30
C PHE A 46 -2.07 7.80 -4.67
N ARG A 47 -0.91 7.58 -5.31
CA ARG A 47 -0.62 8.13 -6.63
C ARG A 47 -1.59 7.61 -7.70
N TRP A 48 -1.90 6.31 -7.66
CA TRP A 48 -2.89 5.70 -8.53
C TRP A 48 -4.29 6.26 -8.26
N TYR A 49 -4.71 6.35 -6.99
CA TYR A 49 -6.03 6.87 -6.62
C TYR A 49 -6.21 8.33 -7.04
N ARG A 50 -5.18 9.18 -6.84
CA ARG A 50 -5.17 10.56 -7.32
C ARG A 50 -5.39 10.64 -8.83
N TYR A 51 -4.74 9.77 -9.60
CA TYR A 51 -4.94 9.72 -11.04
C TYR A 51 -6.39 9.38 -11.41
N ILE A 52 -6.95 8.28 -10.90
CA ILE A 52 -8.29 7.85 -11.36
C ILE A 52 -9.45 8.71 -10.84
N ALA A 53 -9.27 9.41 -9.72
CA ALA A 53 -10.37 10.12 -9.04
C ALA A 53 -10.23 11.64 -9.01
N ASN A 54 -9.02 12.17 -9.22
CA ASN A 54 -8.73 13.60 -9.04
C ASN A 54 -7.73 14.16 -10.07
N THR A 55 -7.55 13.50 -11.22
CA THR A 55 -6.73 14.04 -12.32
C THR A 55 -7.52 15.05 -13.13
N ASP A 56 -6.82 16.05 -13.67
CA ASP A 56 -7.39 17.00 -14.63
C ASP A 56 -7.29 16.49 -16.08
N SER A 57 -6.53 15.43 -16.31
CA SER A 57 -6.33 14.82 -17.64
C SER A 57 -6.28 13.29 -17.59
N PRO A 58 -6.92 12.58 -18.54
CA PRO A 58 -6.79 11.13 -18.65
C PRO A 58 -5.41 10.69 -19.16
N TYR A 59 -4.61 11.63 -19.68
CA TYR A 59 -3.35 11.36 -20.38
C TYR A 59 -2.08 11.57 -19.52
N ASP A 60 -2.20 11.45 -18.19
CA ASP A 60 -1.04 11.44 -17.27
C ASP A 60 -0.24 10.14 -17.45
N GLU A 61 0.97 10.24 -18.01
CA GLU A 61 1.81 9.08 -18.40
C GLU A 61 2.08 8.10 -17.24
N VAL A 62 2.37 8.63 -16.04
CA VAL A 62 2.63 7.83 -14.86
C VAL A 62 1.34 7.18 -14.36
N GLY A 63 0.23 7.92 -14.33
CA GLY A 63 -1.09 7.42 -13.95
C GLY A 63 -1.58 6.31 -14.88
N ILE A 64 -1.40 6.48 -16.19
CA ILE A 64 -1.70 5.46 -17.20
C ILE A 64 -0.89 4.20 -16.93
N THR A 65 0.43 4.33 -16.74
CA THR A 65 1.32 3.20 -16.48
C THR A 65 0.90 2.46 -15.21
N LEU A 66 0.60 3.19 -14.14
CA LEU A 66 0.13 2.62 -12.89
C LEU A 66 -1.21 1.91 -13.05
N ASN A 67 -2.20 2.55 -13.66
CA ASN A 67 -3.53 1.96 -13.80
C ASN A 67 -3.52 0.75 -14.72
N SER A 68 -2.80 0.81 -15.85
CA SER A 68 -2.67 -0.31 -16.80
C SER A 68 -1.93 -1.52 -16.21
N SER A 69 -1.07 -1.29 -15.22
CA SER A 69 -0.38 -2.36 -14.48
C SER A 69 -1.21 -2.96 -13.34
N MET A 70 -2.36 -2.38 -12.98
CA MET A 70 -3.19 -2.91 -11.90
C MET A 70 -3.85 -4.24 -12.28
N PRO A 71 -4.09 -5.14 -11.30
CA PRO A 71 -4.87 -6.36 -11.51
C PRO A 71 -6.24 -6.06 -12.12
N GLY A 72 -6.74 -6.97 -12.95
CA GLY A 72 -7.93 -6.77 -13.79
C GLY A 72 -9.09 -5.99 -13.14
N PRO A 73 -9.59 -6.39 -11.95
CA PRO A 73 -10.67 -5.67 -11.28
C PRO A 73 -10.34 -4.23 -10.90
N LEU A 74 -9.12 -3.96 -10.43
CA LEU A 74 -8.68 -2.61 -10.05
C LEU A 74 -8.46 -1.74 -11.28
N ASN A 75 -7.85 -2.28 -12.33
CA ASN A 75 -7.70 -1.57 -13.60
C ASN A 75 -9.07 -1.20 -14.19
N ALA A 76 -10.01 -2.16 -14.23
CA ALA A 76 -11.36 -1.93 -14.74
C ALA A 76 -12.11 -0.86 -13.95
N TRP A 77 -12.00 -0.88 -12.61
CA TRP A 77 -12.57 0.16 -11.76
C TRP A 77 -11.96 1.53 -12.01
N GLY A 78 -10.62 1.60 -12.14
CA GLY A 78 -9.93 2.84 -12.49
C GLY A 78 -10.37 3.40 -13.84
N CYS A 79 -10.49 2.55 -14.87
CA CYS A 79 -11.00 2.94 -16.17
C CYS A 79 -12.46 3.44 -16.10
N ALA A 80 -13.32 2.77 -15.32
CA ALA A 80 -14.69 3.20 -15.12
C ALA A 80 -14.77 4.57 -14.43
N LYS A 81 -13.88 4.85 -13.47
CA LYS A 81 -13.78 6.16 -12.81
C LYS A 81 -13.33 7.25 -13.77
N LEU A 82 -12.29 7.02 -14.56
CA LEU A 82 -11.84 7.98 -15.56
C LEU A 82 -12.91 8.25 -16.62
N LYS A 83 -13.65 7.23 -17.07
CA LYS A 83 -14.74 7.34 -18.05
C LYS A 83 -15.88 8.24 -17.55
N GLN A 84 -16.14 8.28 -16.25
CA GLN A 84 -17.17 9.16 -15.68
C GLN A 84 -16.88 10.64 -15.96
N THR A 85 -15.60 11.04 -15.92
CA THR A 85 -15.18 12.43 -16.14
C THR A 85 -14.80 12.70 -17.60
N PHE A 86 -14.16 11.73 -18.27
CA PHE A 86 -13.53 11.90 -19.57
C PHE A 86 -14.17 11.06 -20.68
N GLY A 87 -15.41 10.60 -20.53
CA GLY A 87 -16.06 9.69 -21.47
C GLY A 87 -16.19 10.21 -22.91
N SER A 88 -16.08 11.52 -23.12
CA SER A 88 -16.05 12.16 -24.44
C SER A 88 -14.65 12.21 -25.09
N ALA A 89 -13.58 11.96 -24.32
CA ALA A 89 -12.22 11.89 -24.80
C ALA A 89 -11.86 10.48 -25.30
N LEU A 90 -10.77 10.37 -26.06
CA LEU A 90 -10.21 9.07 -26.40
C LEU A 90 -9.74 8.35 -25.12
N PRO A 91 -10.01 7.04 -24.98
CA PRO A 91 -9.58 6.29 -23.81
C PRO A 91 -8.05 6.22 -23.75
N PRO A 92 -7.45 6.38 -22.56
CA PRO A 92 -6.02 6.16 -22.40
C PRO A 92 -5.66 4.67 -22.53
N TYR A 93 -4.36 4.39 -22.72
CA TYR A 93 -3.84 3.03 -22.81
C TYR A 93 -4.27 2.17 -21.61
N GLY A 94 -4.65 0.92 -21.89
CA GLY A 94 -5.20 0.01 -20.88
C GLY A 94 -6.68 0.24 -20.55
N CYS A 95 -7.31 1.33 -20.99
CA CYS A 95 -8.75 1.59 -20.85
C CYS A 95 -9.53 1.56 -22.17
N ALA A 96 -8.83 1.47 -23.30
CA ALA A 96 -9.44 1.31 -24.61
C ALA A 96 -9.93 -0.13 -24.85
N ALA A 97 -10.99 -0.27 -25.63
CA ALA A 97 -11.38 -1.51 -26.29
C ALA A 97 -10.44 -1.79 -27.48
N ASP A 98 -10.60 -2.96 -28.13
CA ASP A 98 -9.69 -3.46 -29.17
C ASP A 98 -9.40 -2.49 -30.32
N ASN A 99 -10.34 -1.58 -30.61
CA ASN A 99 -10.20 -0.61 -31.69
C ASN A 99 -9.51 0.71 -31.29
N GLY A 100 -9.06 0.86 -30.04
CA GLY A 100 -8.31 2.03 -29.54
C GLY A 100 -9.12 3.33 -29.42
N THR A 101 -10.33 3.39 -29.96
CA THR A 101 -11.14 4.62 -30.08
C THR A 101 -12.33 4.64 -29.14
N ARG A 102 -12.67 3.50 -28.52
CA ARG A 102 -13.81 3.38 -27.60
C ARG A 102 -13.33 2.91 -26.24
N TRP A 103 -13.93 3.49 -25.20
CA TRP A 103 -13.75 3.01 -23.84
C TRP A 103 -14.28 1.59 -23.69
N LYS A 104 -13.52 0.72 -23.02
CA LYS A 104 -14.02 -0.57 -22.56
C LYS A 104 -15.08 -0.43 -21.46
#